data_AF-A0A437Q9A0-F1
#
_entry.id   AF-A0A437Q9A0-F1
#
_cell.length_a   1.000
_cell.length_b   1.000
_cell.length_c   1.000
_cell.angle_alpha   90.00
_cell.angle_beta   90.00
_cell.angle_gamma   90.00
#
_symmetry.space_group_name_H-M   'P 1'
#
loop_
_entity.id
_entity.type
_entity.pdbx_description
1 polymer ?
#
loop_
_entity_poly.entity_id
_entity_poly.type
_entity_poly.pdbx_seq_one_letter_code
_entity_poly.pdbx_strand_id
1 'polypeptide(L)'
;MNTSEVQNQIKSILTTLGWSQKRLARELYMEEHDYDDEDEIKKYEEKLKKSLTRKTTKVELLLGYLSFLNNHSEFSEKKFVLNRLFPLACLNDEKLNEMKEFSKVVDKRIT
;
A
#
# COMPACT_ATOMS: atom_id res chain seq x y z
N MET A 1 -0.90 11.15 8.60
CA MET A 1 -1.78 10.26 7.82
C MET A 1 -2.99 9.91 8.67
N ASN A 2 -4.19 10.14 8.17
CA ASN A 2 -5.44 9.76 8.83
C ASN A 2 -5.80 8.29 8.54
N THR A 3 -6.62 7.66 9.38
CA THR A 3 -7.09 6.26 9.20
C THR A 3 -7.66 6.01 7.81
N SER A 4 -8.48 6.95 7.31
CA SER A 4 -9.10 6.89 5.98
C SER A 4 -8.09 6.93 4.83
N GLU A 5 -7.01 7.71 4.97
CA GLU A 5 -5.96 7.79 3.95
C GLU A 5 -5.20 6.46 3.84
N VAL A 6 -4.83 5.87 4.98
CA VAL A 6 -4.12 4.58 5.00
C VAL A 6 -5.04 3.45 4.48
N GLN A 7 -6.32 3.45 4.84
CA GLN A 7 -7.30 2.49 4.29
C GLN A 7 -7.42 2.59 2.77
N ASN A 8 -7.46 3.81 2.23
CA ASN A 8 -7.54 4.02 0.78
C ASN A 8 -6.23 3.61 0.07
N GLN A 9 -5.07 3.87 0.66
CA GLN A 9 -3.80 3.40 0.12
C GLN A 9 -3.74 1.88 0.06
N ILE A 10 -4.10 1.18 1.15
CA ILE A 10 -4.15 -0.29 1.17
C ILE A 10 -5.08 -0.80 0.08
N LYS A 11 -6.29 -0.23 -0.06
CA LYS A 11 -7.23 -0.61 -1.13
C LYS A 11 -6.64 -0.39 -2.53
N SER A 12 -5.98 0.74 -2.77
CA SER A 12 -5.34 1.02 -4.08
C SER A 12 -4.21 0.05 -4.40
N ILE A 13 -3.40 -0.29 -3.40
CA ILE A 13 -2.33 -1.29 -3.52
C ILE A 13 -2.94 -2.65 -3.85
N LEU A 14 -3.96 -3.09 -3.11
CA LEU A 14 -4.65 -4.35 -3.37
C LEU A 14 -5.22 -4.42 -4.79
N THR A 15 -5.89 -3.36 -5.25
CA THR A 15 -6.38 -3.29 -6.63
C THR A 15 -5.24 -3.40 -7.65
N THR A 16 -4.10 -2.77 -7.39
CA THR A 16 -2.94 -2.84 -8.30
C THR A 16 -2.31 -4.24 -8.33
N LEU A 17 -2.23 -4.87 -7.16
CA LEU A 17 -1.75 -6.24 -7.03
C LEU A 17 -2.74 -7.26 -7.62
N GLY A 18 -4.00 -6.87 -7.85
CA GLY A 18 -5.09 -7.82 -8.17
C GLY A 18 -5.44 -8.70 -6.97
N TRP A 19 -5.14 -8.25 -5.76
CA TRP A 19 -5.34 -9.00 -4.53
C TRP A 19 -6.69 -8.68 -3.91
N SER A 20 -7.35 -9.70 -3.36
CA SER A 20 -8.50 -9.51 -2.49
C SER A 20 -8.04 -9.23 -1.06
N GLN A 21 -8.91 -8.60 -0.26
CA GLN A 21 -8.66 -8.41 1.18
C GLN A 21 -8.46 -9.75 1.90
N LYS A 22 -9.10 -10.82 1.42
CA LYS A 22 -8.95 -12.19 1.92
C LYS A 22 -7.54 -12.72 1.67
N ARG A 23 -7.01 -12.52 0.47
CA ARG A 23 -5.65 -12.90 0.13
C ARG A 23 -4.65 -12.19 1.03
N LEU A 24 -4.76 -10.87 1.19
CA LEU A 24 -3.91 -10.12 2.11
C LEU A 24 -3.92 -10.70 3.53
N ALA A 25 -5.11 -11.04 4.06
CA ALA A 25 -5.22 -11.59 5.41
C ALA A 25 -4.56 -12.96 5.54
N ARG A 26 -4.59 -13.79 4.50
CA ARG A 26 -3.87 -15.08 4.46
C ARG A 26 -2.38 -14.90 4.45
N GLU A 27 -1.85 -14.02 3.59
CA GLU A 27 -0.41 -13.78 3.51
C GLU A 27 0.13 -13.24 4.86
N LEU A 28 -0.61 -12.31 5.48
CA LEU A 28 -0.28 -11.83 6.83
C LEU A 28 -0.35 -12.93 7.89
N TYR A 29 -1.35 -13.80 7.81
CA TYR A 29 -1.50 -14.92 8.74
C TYR A 29 -0.34 -15.91 8.58
N MET A 30 0.05 -16.26 7.35
CA MET A 30 1.17 -17.15 7.08
C MET A 30 2.54 -16.55 7.46
N GLU A 31 2.69 -15.22 7.45
CA GLU A 31 3.91 -14.59 7.99
C GLU A 31 3.96 -14.66 9.53
N GLU A 32 2.81 -14.57 10.19
CA GLU A 32 2.70 -14.54 11.66
C GLU A 32 2.58 -15.94 12.29
N HIS A 33 2.15 -16.95 11.51
CA HIS A 33 1.87 -18.31 11.97
C HIS A 33 2.42 -19.38 11.01
N ASP A 34 3.14 -20.37 11.57
CA ASP A 34 3.71 -21.53 10.86
C ASP A 34 2.70 -22.67 10.59
N TYR A 35 1.42 -22.50 10.95
CA TYR A 35 0.41 -23.57 10.89
C TYR A 35 -0.83 -23.10 10.15
N ASP A 36 -1.31 -23.90 9.21
CA ASP A 36 -2.55 -23.65 8.47
C ASP A 36 -3.79 -24.08 9.27
N ASP A 37 -4.26 -23.21 10.17
CA ASP A 37 -5.56 -23.37 10.84
C ASP A 37 -6.64 -22.58 10.07
N GLU A 38 -7.51 -23.30 9.36
CA GLU A 38 -8.56 -22.69 8.52
C GLU A 38 -9.53 -21.78 9.31
N ASP A 39 -9.82 -22.11 10.56
CA ASP A 39 -10.74 -21.33 11.39
C ASP A 39 -10.10 -20.02 11.84
N GLU A 40 -8.83 -20.06 12.22
CA GLU A 40 -8.05 -18.87 12.55
C GLU A 40 -7.82 -17.98 11.32
N ILE A 41 -7.54 -18.57 10.16
CA ILE A 41 -7.44 -17.84 8.88
C ILE A 41 -8.75 -17.10 8.58
N LYS A 42 -9.91 -17.78 8.70
CA LYS A 42 -11.22 -17.15 8.47
C LYS A 42 -11.49 -16.00 9.45
N LYS A 43 -11.09 -16.15 10.72
CA LYS A 43 -11.19 -15.06 11.71
C LYS A 43 -10.28 -13.90 11.33
N TYR A 44 -9.06 -14.16 10.85
CA TYR A 44 -8.14 -13.13 10.37
C TYR A 44 -8.69 -12.39 9.14
N GLU A 45 -9.26 -13.11 8.16
CA GLU A 45 -9.93 -12.51 6.99
C GLU A 45 -11.02 -11.52 7.40
N GLU A 46 -11.91 -11.93 8.30
CA GLU A 46 -13.02 -11.10 8.80
C GLU A 46 -12.51 -9.93 9.66
N LYS A 47 -11.46 -10.14 10.46
CA LYS A 47 -10.80 -9.09 11.26
C LYS A 47 -10.22 -8.02 10.34
N LEU A 48 -9.46 -8.40 9.33
CA LEU A 48 -8.83 -7.48 8.38
C LEU A 48 -9.87 -6.69 7.59
N LYS A 49 -10.92 -7.37 7.11
CA LYS A 49 -12.07 -6.74 6.43
C LYS A 49 -12.75 -5.69 7.30
N LYS A 50 -12.99 -6.01 8.58
CA LYS A 50 -13.56 -5.06 9.56
C LYS A 50 -12.61 -3.89 9.82
N SER A 51 -11.31 -4.14 9.93
CA SER A 51 -10.27 -3.12 10.10
C SER A 51 -10.21 -2.12 8.94
N LEU A 52 -10.40 -2.58 7.70
CA LEU A 52 -10.42 -1.74 6.49
C LEU A 52 -11.76 -1.01 6.25
N THR A 53 -12.81 -1.36 6.99
CA THR A 53 -14.15 -0.77 6.88
C THR A 53 -14.46 0.19 8.02
N ARG A 54 -14.03 -0.13 9.25
CA ARG A 54 -14.29 0.70 10.43
C ARG A 54 -13.37 1.92 10.46
N LYS A 55 -13.97 3.10 10.64
CA LYS A 55 -13.25 4.38 10.78
C LYS A 55 -12.47 4.51 12.10
N THR A 56 -12.82 3.69 13.10
CA THR A 56 -12.22 3.68 14.45
C THR A 56 -11.05 2.71 14.61
N THR A 57 -10.62 2.06 13.53
CA THR A 57 -9.44 1.18 13.56
C THR A 57 -8.19 1.99 13.85
N LYS A 58 -7.32 1.49 14.73
CA LYS A 58 -6.05 2.15 15.05
C LYS A 58 -5.20 2.32 13.79
N VAL A 59 -4.70 3.55 13.56
CA VAL A 59 -3.84 3.88 12.41
C VAL A 59 -2.58 3.00 12.40
N GLU A 60 -2.00 2.73 13.56
CA GLU A 60 -0.78 1.93 13.72
C GLU A 60 -0.93 0.52 13.14
N LEU A 61 -2.10 -0.11 13.34
CA LEU A 61 -2.40 -1.44 12.82
C LEU A 61 -2.51 -1.42 11.29
N LEU A 62 -3.13 -0.37 10.73
CA LEU A 62 -3.23 -0.18 9.28
C LEU A 62 -1.85 0.10 8.66
N LEU A 63 -0.99 0.85 9.35
CA LEU A 63 0.39 1.07 8.92
C LEU A 63 1.18 -0.25 8.92
N GLY A 64 0.95 -1.15 9.88
CA GLY A 64 1.51 -2.49 9.87
C GLY A 64 1.16 -3.27 8.60
N TYR A 65 -0.13 -3.27 8.21
CA TYR A 65 -0.57 -3.90 6.96
C TYR A 65 0.06 -3.26 5.71
N LEU A 66 0.21 -1.93 5.72
CA LEU A 66 0.86 -1.21 4.62
C LEU A 66 2.36 -1.52 4.54
N SER A 67 3.05 -1.65 5.67
CA SER A 67 4.46 -2.05 5.73
C SER A 67 4.65 -3.48 5.22
N PHE A 68 3.80 -4.42 5.63
CA PHE A 68 3.79 -5.78 5.10
C PHE A 68 3.64 -5.78 3.57
N LEU A 69 2.62 -5.08 3.06
CA LEU A 69 2.40 -4.95 1.62
C LEU A 69 3.61 -4.33 0.90
N ASN A 70 4.28 -3.34 1.48
CA ASN A 70 5.46 -2.73 0.87
C ASN A 70 6.68 -3.67 0.83
N ASN A 71 6.82 -4.56 1.81
CA ASN A 71 7.92 -5.51 1.90
C ASN A 71 7.66 -6.80 1.11
N HIS A 72 6.39 -7.09 0.78
CA HIS A 72 6.03 -8.29 0.04
C HIS A 72 6.63 -8.30 -1.38
N SER A 73 7.21 -9.44 -1.78
CA SER A 73 7.90 -9.62 -3.06
C SER A 73 7.00 -9.35 -4.27
N GLU A 74 5.76 -9.84 -4.29
CA GLU A 74 4.79 -9.52 -5.37
C GLU A 74 4.52 -8.00 -5.51
N PHE A 75 4.66 -7.23 -4.43
CA PHE A 75 4.54 -5.78 -4.49
C PHE A 75 5.80 -5.12 -5.03
N SER A 76 6.99 -5.59 -4.68
CA SER A 76 8.24 -5.06 -5.23
C SER A 76 8.38 -5.34 -6.73
N GLU A 77 7.95 -6.52 -7.19
CA GLU A 77 7.95 -6.90 -8.61
C GLU A 77 6.97 -6.06 -9.44
N LYS A 78 5.74 -5.85 -8.93
CA LYS A 78 4.76 -4.96 -9.59
C LYS A 78 5.08 -3.47 -9.43
N LYS A 79 5.93 -3.08 -8.47
CA LYS A 79 6.40 -1.71 -8.27
C LYS A 79 7.15 -1.17 -9.48
N PHE A 80 7.83 -2.02 -10.26
CA PHE A 80 8.49 -1.60 -11.50
C PHE A 80 7.51 -1.04 -12.55
N VAL A 81 6.23 -1.41 -12.49
CA VAL A 81 5.18 -0.90 -13.39
C VAL A 81 4.41 0.27 -12.77
N LEU A 82 4.43 0.40 -11.43
CA LEU A 82 3.92 1.58 -10.74
C LEU A 82 4.95 2.70 -10.74
N ASN A 83 4.97 3.48 -11.83
CA ASN A 83 5.48 4.84 -11.81
C ASN A 83 4.62 5.69 -10.84
N ARG A 84 4.84 5.53 -9.53
CA ARG A 84 4.20 6.33 -8.49
C ARG A 84 5.26 7.08 -7.71
N LEU A 85 5.31 8.37 -8.05
CA LEU A 85 5.76 9.48 -7.24
C LEU A 85 5.42 9.23 -5.75
N PHE A 86 6.42 8.83 -4.97
CA PHE A 86 6.36 9.00 -3.53
C PHE A 86 6.56 10.50 -3.26
N PRO A 87 5.63 11.21 -2.61
CA PRO A 87 6.02 12.36 -1.83
C PRO A 87 6.76 11.79 -0.62
N LEU A 88 7.99 11.32 -0.82
CA LEU A 88 8.91 11.16 0.28
C LEU A 88 8.99 12.56 0.89
N ALA A 89 8.83 12.63 2.21
CA ALA A 89 9.12 13.83 2.99
C ALA A 89 10.61 14.26 2.93
N CYS A 90 11.35 13.87 1.88
CA CYS A 90 12.70 14.31 1.53
C CYS A 90 12.72 15.28 0.32
N LEU A 91 11.57 15.49 -0.35
CA LEU A 91 11.43 16.49 -1.41
C LEU A 91 10.70 17.71 -0.83
N ASN A 92 11.47 18.66 -0.30
CA ASN A 92 10.98 20.01 -0.03
C ASN A 92 10.47 20.63 -1.35
N ASP A 93 9.50 21.54 -1.24
CA ASP A 93 8.81 22.18 -2.38
C ASP A 93 9.75 22.72 -3.46
N GLU A 94 10.96 23.13 -3.08
CA GLU A 94 12.02 23.59 -3.97
C GLU A 94 12.43 22.53 -5.01
N LYS A 95 12.64 21.28 -4.58
CA LYS A 95 13.02 20.17 -5.47
C LYS A 95 11.87 19.73 -6.36
N LEU A 96 10.63 19.83 -5.86
CA LEU A 96 9.44 19.54 -6.66
C LEU A 96 9.27 20.56 -7.79
N ASN A 97 9.65 21.82 -7.55
CA ASN A 97 9.60 22.86 -8.56
C ASN A 97 10.67 22.66 -9.65
N GLU A 98 11.89 22.26 -9.28
CA GLU A 98 12.93 21.90 -10.25
C GLU A 98 12.50 20.74 -11.17
N MET A 99 11.90 19.69 -10.60
CA MET A 99 11.43 18.56 -11.40
C MET A 99 10.31 18.97 -12.39
N LYS A 100 9.44 19.90 -11.99
CA LYS A 100 8.39 20.46 -12.88
C LYS A 100 9.00 21.32 -14.01
N GLU A 101 10.05 22.08 -13.72
CA GLU A 101 10.78 22.86 -14.72
C GLU A 101 11.44 21.93 -15.75
N PHE A 102 12.10 20.87 -15.29
CA PHE A 102 12.71 19.86 -16.18
C PHE A 102 11.68 19.17 -17.07
N SER A 103 10.51 18.80 -16.53
CA SER A 103 9.42 18.20 -17.32
C SER A 103 9.00 19.11 -18.48
N LYS A 104 8.82 20.42 -18.23
CA LYS A 104 8.45 21.39 -19.27
C LYS A 104 9.52 21.58 -20.35
N VAL A 105 10.79 21.46 -19.99
CA VAL A 105 11.91 21.56 -20.95
C VAL A 105 11.95 20.34 -21.87
N VAL A 106 11.66 19.16 -21.35
CA VAL A 106 11.60 17.92 -22.15
C VAL A 106 10.40 17.95 -23.09
N ASP A 107 9.21 18.36 -22.62
CA ASP A 107 8.02 18.50 -23.48
C ASP A 107 8.26 19.47 -24.65
N LYS A 108 9.01 20.55 -24.44
CA LYS A 108 9.37 21.51 -25.49
C LYS A 108 10.38 21.00 -26.53
N ARG A 109 11.10 19.91 -26.26
CA ARG A 109 12.07 19.31 -27.19
C ARG A 109 11.50 18.15 -28.00
N ILE A 110 10.29 17.69 -27.66
CA ILE A 110 9.58 16.60 -28.35
C ILE A 110 8.52 17.14 -29.32
N THR A 111 8.32 18.47 -29.37
CA THR A 111 7.53 19.19 -30.39
C THR A 111 8.47 19.97 -31.31
#